data_AF-A0A835FCB5-F1
#
_entry.id   AF-A0A835FCB5-F1
#
_cell.length_a   1.000
_cell.length_b   1.000
_cell.length_c   1.000
_cell.angle_alpha   90.00
_cell.angle_beta   90.00
_cell.angle_gamma   90.00
#
_symmetry.space_group_name_H-M   'P 1'
#
loop_
_entity.id
_entity.type
_entity.pdbx_description
1 polymer ?
#
loop_
_entity_poly.entity_id
_entity_poly.type
_entity_poly.pdbx_seq_one_letter_code
_entity_poly.pdbx_strand_id
1 'polypeptide(L)'
;MNAPTTRKDLMIVNMGPHHPSMHGVLRLIVTLDGEDVIDCEPILGYLHRGMEKIAENRTIVQYLPYVTRWDYLATMFTEAITVNGPEQLGNIQVPKRASYIRERELIYDLFEAATGMRMMHNFFRIGGVAADLPHGWIERVEGVGIVGGEEVINWGLSGPMLRASGIQWDLRKVDHYECYEEFDWEVQWQKEGDSLARYLVRIGEMVESIKIIQQALEGIPGGPYENLEIRCFDREKDPEWNDFEYRFITRTLCES
;
A
#
# COMPACT_ATOMS: atom_id res chain seq x y z
N MET A 1 17.61 54.76 -4.14
CA MET A 1 17.66 53.28 -4.05
C MET A 1 16.79 52.88 -2.88
N ASN A 2 15.70 52.17 -3.16
CA ASN A 2 14.95 51.26 -2.28
C ASN A 2 13.70 50.88 -3.09
N ALA A 3 13.74 49.71 -3.71
CA ALA A 3 12.55 49.15 -4.34
C ALA A 3 11.50 48.92 -3.24
N PRO A 4 10.23 49.30 -3.43
CA PRO A 4 9.20 49.04 -2.45
C PRO A 4 9.03 47.52 -2.34
N THR A 5 9.26 46.97 -1.15
CA THR A 5 8.97 45.58 -0.84
C THR A 5 7.45 45.42 -0.91
N THR A 6 6.93 44.94 -2.05
CA THR A 6 5.52 44.60 -2.19
C THR A 6 5.21 43.52 -1.17
N ARG A 7 4.38 43.88 -0.17
CA ARG A 7 3.87 42.93 0.82
C ARG A 7 2.98 41.96 0.04
N LYS A 8 3.41 40.71 -0.11
CA LYS A 8 2.56 39.67 -0.71
C LYS A 8 1.43 39.39 0.26
N ASP A 9 0.20 39.69 -0.14
CA ASP A 9 -1.00 39.39 0.63
C ASP A 9 -1.33 37.91 0.46
N LEU A 10 -0.67 37.06 1.26
CA LEU A 10 -0.89 35.62 1.25
C LEU A 10 -2.25 35.28 1.87
N MET A 11 -2.98 34.38 1.23
CA MET A 11 -4.27 33.88 1.71
C MET A 11 -4.09 32.49 2.32
N ILE A 12 -4.55 32.31 3.55
CA ILE A 12 -4.57 31.00 4.21
C ILE A 12 -5.96 30.41 4.06
N VAL A 13 -6.05 29.24 3.41
CA VAL A 13 -7.30 28.51 3.20
C VAL A 13 -7.25 27.19 3.96
N ASN A 14 -8.27 26.96 4.78
CA ASN A 14 -8.45 25.70 5.50
C ASN A 14 -9.36 24.77 4.69
N MET A 15 -8.78 23.73 4.09
CA MET A 15 -9.49 22.68 3.35
C MET A 15 -9.73 21.48 4.26
N GLY A 16 -11.00 21.12 4.48
CA GLY A 16 -11.38 19.98 5.33
C GLY A 16 -11.86 20.38 6.73
N PRO A 17 -12.10 19.42 7.66
CA PRO A 17 -11.79 17.99 7.54
C PRO A 17 -12.78 17.20 6.67
N HIS A 18 -13.89 17.81 6.26
CA HIS A 18 -14.90 17.22 5.38
C HIS A 18 -14.93 17.98 4.05
N HIS A 19 -14.46 17.35 2.98
CA HIS A 19 -14.54 17.91 1.62
C HIS A 19 -14.75 16.77 0.60
N PRO A 20 -15.64 16.91 -0.41
CA PRO A 20 -15.94 15.84 -1.38
C PRO A 20 -14.73 15.33 -2.18
N SER A 21 -13.72 16.18 -2.39
CA SER A 21 -12.49 15.77 -3.09
C SER A 21 -11.56 14.89 -2.25
N MET A 22 -11.88 14.67 -0.97
CA MET A 22 -11.09 13.83 -0.07
C MET A 22 -11.74 12.46 0.06
N HIS A 23 -10.99 11.41 -0.26
CA HIS A 23 -11.39 10.04 0.02
C HIS A 23 -10.99 9.67 1.45
N GLY A 24 -11.80 10.10 2.43
CA GLY A 24 -11.53 9.96 3.86
C GLY A 24 -11.65 11.28 4.62
N VAL A 25 -10.96 11.39 5.75
CA VAL A 25 -10.93 12.61 6.58
C VAL A 25 -9.51 13.14 6.60
N LEU A 26 -9.31 14.30 5.97
CA LEU A 26 -8.03 14.98 5.87
C LEU A 26 -8.26 16.48 6.05
N ARG A 27 -7.34 17.17 6.72
CA ARG A 27 -7.36 18.62 6.80
C ARG A 27 -6.05 19.16 6.25
N LEU A 28 -6.13 20.10 5.33
CA LEU A 28 -5.00 20.77 4.70
C LEU A 28 -5.10 22.27 4.99
N ILE A 29 -4.06 22.83 5.60
CA ILE A 29 -3.91 24.28 5.73
C ILE A 29 -3.02 24.71 4.57
N VAL A 30 -3.63 25.39 3.59
CA VAL A 30 -2.95 25.77 2.34
C VAL A 30 -2.70 27.27 2.34
N THR A 31 -1.46 27.67 2.10
CA THR A 31 -1.07 29.07 1.93
C THR A 31 -0.95 29.37 0.44
N LEU A 32 -1.75 30.34 -0.03
CA LEU A 32 -1.89 30.70 -1.44
C LEU A 32 -1.34 32.11 -1.71
N ASP A 33 -0.69 32.26 -2.86
CA ASP A 33 -0.38 33.55 -3.50
C ASP A 33 -1.22 33.64 -4.79
N GLY A 34 -2.45 34.13 -4.67
CA GLY A 34 -3.42 34.08 -5.77
C GLY A 34 -3.86 32.65 -6.07
N GLU A 35 -3.45 32.13 -7.23
CA GLU A 35 -3.74 30.75 -7.69
C GLU A 35 -2.61 29.77 -7.35
N ASP A 36 -1.42 30.26 -7.00
CA ASP A 36 -0.26 29.43 -6.70
C ASP A 36 -0.25 28.96 -5.25
N VAL A 37 0.01 27.66 -5.06
CA VAL A 37 0.22 27.05 -3.74
C VAL A 37 1.67 27.27 -3.32
N ILE A 38 1.88 28.02 -2.25
CA ILE A 38 3.22 28.28 -1.70
C ILE A 38 3.58 27.26 -0.61
N ASP A 39 2.61 26.89 0.20
CA ASP A 39 2.81 25.94 1.30
C ASP A 39 1.52 25.16 1.57
N CYS A 40 1.69 23.93 2.06
CA CYS A 40 0.59 23.03 2.40
C CYS A 40 0.97 22.21 3.64
N GLU A 41 0.28 22.46 4.74
CA GLU A 41 0.44 21.71 5.97
C GLU A 41 -0.70 20.68 6.11
N PRO A 42 -0.41 19.37 5.96
CA PRO A 42 -1.39 18.33 6.19
C PRO A 42 -1.53 18.02 7.69
N ILE A 43 -2.72 18.26 8.23
CA ILE A 43 -3.08 17.87 9.59
C ILE A 43 -3.66 16.46 9.57
N LEU A 44 -2.85 15.50 10.03
CA LEU A 44 -3.16 14.08 10.08
C LEU A 44 -3.74 13.67 11.45
N GLY A 45 -4.18 12.42 11.57
CA GLY A 45 -4.54 11.81 12.85
C GLY A 45 -6.04 11.76 13.17
N TYR A 46 -6.91 12.32 12.33
CA TYR A 46 -8.37 12.22 12.53
C TYR A 46 -8.91 10.78 12.55
N LEU A 47 -8.22 9.86 11.88
CA LEU A 47 -8.53 8.43 11.88
C LEU A 47 -7.55 7.59 12.73
N HIS A 48 -6.71 8.23 13.55
CA HIS A 48 -5.80 7.50 14.43
C HIS A 48 -6.59 6.68 15.46
N ARG A 49 -6.36 5.38 15.48
CA ARG A 49 -7.10 4.42 16.32
C ARG A 49 -6.22 3.63 17.29
N GLY A 50 -4.95 4.00 17.43
CA GLY A 50 -4.01 3.31 18.32
C GLY A 50 -3.82 1.83 17.97
N MET A 51 -3.81 1.49 16.66
CA MET A 51 -3.75 0.10 16.20
C MET A 51 -2.54 -0.66 16.77
N GLU A 52 -1.36 -0.03 16.78
CA GLU A 52 -0.14 -0.59 17.37
C GLU A 52 -0.31 -0.91 18.87
N LYS A 53 -0.98 -0.03 19.62
CA LYS A 53 -1.26 -0.26 21.05
C LYS A 53 -2.25 -1.40 21.28
N ILE A 54 -3.20 -1.59 20.36
CA ILE A 54 -4.13 -2.72 20.38
C ILE A 54 -3.37 -4.02 20.11
N ALA A 55 -2.40 -4.00 19.19
CA ALA A 55 -1.57 -5.15 18.86
C ALA A 55 -0.82 -5.70 20.08
N GLU A 56 -0.30 -4.83 20.96
CA GLU A 56 0.43 -5.25 22.18
C GLU A 56 -0.39 -6.17 23.11
N ASN A 57 -1.72 -6.06 23.11
CA ASN A 57 -2.60 -6.80 24.03
C ASN A 57 -3.41 -7.90 23.32
N ARG A 58 -3.01 -8.32 22.11
CA ARG A 58 -3.72 -9.29 21.29
C ARG A 58 -2.78 -10.32 20.72
N THR A 59 -3.26 -11.55 20.58
CA THR A 59 -2.54 -12.55 19.79
C THR A 59 -2.65 -12.22 18.30
N ILE A 60 -1.73 -12.73 17.48
CA ILE A 60 -1.71 -12.48 16.02
C ILE A 60 -3.07 -12.76 15.38
N VAL A 61 -3.69 -13.90 15.70
CA VAL A 61 -5.01 -14.29 15.16
C VAL A 61 -6.12 -13.33 15.61
N GLN A 62 -6.06 -12.84 16.85
CA GLN A 62 -7.02 -11.84 17.35
C GLN A 62 -6.80 -10.45 16.72
N TYR A 63 -5.58 -10.16 16.27
CA TYR A 63 -5.22 -8.89 15.68
C TYR A 63 -5.54 -8.80 14.17
N LEU A 64 -5.58 -9.93 13.46
CA LEU A 64 -5.83 -9.99 12.02
C LEU A 64 -7.08 -9.19 11.55
N PRO A 65 -8.24 -9.24 12.25
CA PRO A 65 -9.42 -8.43 11.87
C PRO A 65 -9.26 -6.90 12.05
N TYR A 66 -8.21 -6.45 12.76
CA TYR A 66 -7.86 -5.04 12.85
C TYR A 66 -7.00 -4.60 11.66
N VAL A 67 -6.15 -5.50 11.17
CA VAL A 67 -5.24 -5.24 10.05
C VAL A 67 -5.99 -5.04 8.75
N THR A 68 -7.07 -5.80 8.49
CA THR A 68 -7.98 -5.57 7.35
C THR A 68 -8.59 -4.18 7.30
N ARG A 69 -8.44 -3.37 8.36
CA ARG A 69 -8.94 -2.00 8.45
C ARG A 69 -7.84 -0.95 8.35
N TRP A 70 -6.58 -1.36 8.14
CA TRP A 70 -5.46 -0.45 7.89
C TRP A 70 -5.60 0.17 6.51
N ASP A 71 -5.70 -0.69 5.49
CA ASP A 71 -6.13 -0.32 4.14
C ASP A 71 -7.44 -1.07 3.86
N TYR A 72 -8.52 -0.30 3.75
CA TYR A 72 -9.86 -0.85 3.55
C TYR A 72 -10.17 -1.18 2.09
N LEU A 73 -9.22 -0.95 1.17
CA LEU A 73 -9.29 -1.34 -0.23
C LEU A 73 -8.37 -2.53 -0.54
N ALA A 74 -7.22 -2.63 0.14
CA ALA A 74 -6.22 -3.68 -0.04
C ALA A 74 -6.17 -4.63 1.19
N THR A 75 -7.33 -5.13 1.61
CA THR A 75 -7.49 -5.80 2.90
C THR A 75 -6.64 -7.07 3.04
N MET A 76 -6.63 -7.93 2.03
CA MET A 76 -5.89 -9.18 2.01
C MET A 76 -4.39 -8.95 1.90
N PHE A 77 -3.94 -7.87 1.23
CA PHE A 77 -2.51 -7.49 1.22
C PHE A 77 -2.02 -7.22 2.64
N THR A 78 -2.80 -6.47 3.42
CA THR A 78 -2.42 -6.17 4.80
C THR A 78 -2.44 -7.41 5.69
N GLU A 79 -3.38 -8.34 5.49
CA GLU A 79 -3.40 -9.64 6.18
C GLU A 79 -2.17 -10.49 5.84
N ALA A 80 -1.85 -10.62 4.54
CA ALA A 80 -0.70 -11.38 4.07
C ALA A 80 0.61 -10.89 4.70
N ILE A 81 0.82 -9.57 4.74
CA ILE A 81 2.01 -8.99 5.40
C ILE A 81 2.06 -9.35 6.90
N THR A 82 0.90 -9.35 7.57
CA THR A 82 0.83 -9.64 9.02
C THR A 82 1.06 -11.12 9.35
N VAL A 83 0.73 -12.04 8.44
CA VAL A 83 0.99 -13.48 8.63
C VAL A 83 2.39 -13.88 8.16
N ASN A 84 2.92 -13.24 7.11
CA ASN A 84 4.23 -13.56 6.55
C ASN A 84 5.37 -13.29 7.55
N GLY A 85 5.27 -12.21 8.34
CA GLY A 85 6.28 -11.88 9.36
C GLY A 85 6.46 -12.98 10.42
N PRO A 86 5.40 -13.39 11.14
CA PRO A 86 5.44 -14.52 12.07
C PRO A 86 5.79 -15.86 11.41
N GLU A 87 5.33 -16.13 10.18
CA GLU A 87 5.68 -17.35 9.44
C GLU A 87 7.18 -17.43 9.17
N GLN A 88 7.79 -16.32 8.73
CA GLN A 88 9.24 -16.22 8.57
C GLN A 88 9.98 -16.35 9.91
N LEU A 89 9.53 -15.67 10.96
CA LEU A 89 10.16 -15.74 12.29
C LEU A 89 10.09 -17.16 12.88
N GLY A 90 9.00 -17.88 12.61
CA GLY A 90 8.75 -19.24 13.06
C GLY A 90 9.35 -20.32 12.15
N ASN A 91 10.01 -19.97 11.05
CA ASN A 91 10.45 -20.89 9.99
C ASN A 91 9.32 -21.85 9.54
N ILE A 92 8.11 -21.33 9.42
CA ILE A 92 6.93 -22.08 9.06
C ILE A 92 6.84 -22.18 7.53
N GLN A 93 6.82 -23.40 7.00
CA GLN A 93 6.62 -23.61 5.58
C GLN A 93 5.13 -23.51 5.20
N VAL A 94 4.82 -22.57 4.31
CA VAL A 94 3.49 -22.41 3.72
C VAL A 94 3.29 -23.45 2.60
N PRO A 95 2.17 -24.19 2.56
CA PRO A 95 1.90 -25.11 1.47
C PRO A 95 1.77 -24.40 0.13
N LYS A 96 2.30 -25.00 -0.94
CA LYS A 96 2.30 -24.40 -2.28
C LYS A 96 0.88 -24.01 -2.76
N ARG A 97 -0.13 -24.83 -2.49
CA ARG A 97 -1.53 -24.51 -2.80
C ARG A 97 -2.02 -23.26 -2.06
N ALA A 98 -1.58 -23.03 -0.82
CA ALA A 98 -1.95 -21.86 -0.04
C ALA A 98 -1.30 -20.59 -0.61
N SER A 99 -0.03 -20.65 -1.02
CA SER A 99 0.69 -19.56 -1.70
C SER A 99 -0.04 -19.08 -2.96
N TYR A 100 -0.44 -20.01 -3.84
CA TYR A 100 -1.22 -19.69 -5.06
C TYR A 100 -2.59 -19.06 -4.75
N ILE A 101 -3.25 -19.51 -3.67
CA ILE A 101 -4.56 -18.95 -3.26
C ILE A 101 -4.37 -17.53 -2.71
N ARG A 102 -3.36 -17.31 -1.87
CA ARG A 102 -3.03 -15.98 -1.35
C ARG A 102 -2.83 -15.02 -2.51
N GLU A 103 -1.99 -15.34 -3.48
CA GLU A 103 -1.74 -14.47 -4.63
C GLU A 103 -2.97 -14.17 -5.48
N ARG A 104 -3.81 -15.17 -5.75
CA ARG A 104 -5.04 -14.95 -6.52
C ARG A 104 -5.97 -13.97 -5.83
N GLU A 105 -6.15 -14.12 -4.53
CA GLU A 105 -7.08 -13.30 -3.75
C GLU A 105 -6.48 -11.89 -3.45
N LEU A 106 -5.15 -11.80 -3.29
CA LEU A 106 -4.41 -10.53 -3.24
C LEU A 106 -4.61 -9.70 -4.52
N ILE A 107 -4.74 -10.32 -5.70
CA ILE A 107 -4.95 -9.55 -6.94
C ILE A 107 -6.42 -9.10 -7.09
N TYR A 108 -7.38 -9.78 -6.46
CA TYR A 108 -8.77 -9.30 -6.43
C TYR A 108 -8.91 -7.96 -5.69
N ASP A 109 -8.07 -7.71 -4.69
CA ASP A 109 -7.98 -6.43 -3.99
C ASP A 109 -7.45 -5.28 -4.88
N LEU A 110 -6.66 -5.56 -5.92
CA LEU A 110 -6.23 -4.52 -6.89
C LEU A 110 -7.40 -4.03 -7.75
N PHE A 111 -8.36 -4.90 -8.05
CA PHE A 111 -9.63 -4.49 -8.67
C PHE A 111 -10.50 -3.67 -7.71
N GLU A 112 -10.44 -3.96 -6.41
CA GLU A 112 -11.10 -3.16 -5.36
C GLU A 112 -10.43 -1.78 -5.18
N ALA A 113 -9.10 -1.71 -5.16
CA ALA A 113 -8.33 -0.48 -4.99
C ALA A 113 -8.38 0.46 -6.20
N ALA A 114 -8.45 -0.08 -7.43
CA ALA A 114 -8.59 0.73 -8.63
C ALA A 114 -9.98 1.37 -8.79
N THR A 115 -10.99 0.88 -8.06
CA THR A 115 -12.40 1.19 -8.35
C THR A 115 -13.26 1.58 -7.15
N GLY A 116 -12.77 1.36 -5.92
CA GLY A 116 -13.39 1.79 -4.67
C GLY A 116 -14.69 1.07 -4.28
N MET A 117 -15.10 -0.01 -4.98
CA MET A 117 -16.33 -0.76 -4.65
C MET A 117 -16.22 -2.27 -4.90
N ARG A 118 -16.74 -3.04 -3.93
CA ARG A 118 -16.63 -4.51 -3.79
C ARG A 118 -17.30 -5.37 -4.87
N MET A 119 -18.06 -4.85 -5.85
CA MET A 119 -18.79 -5.73 -6.81
C MET A 119 -19.40 -5.11 -8.09
N MET A 120 -19.73 -3.81 -8.15
CA MET A 120 -20.52 -3.26 -9.28
C MET A 120 -19.92 -1.98 -9.87
N HIS A 121 -18.95 -2.16 -10.77
CA HIS A 121 -18.31 -1.06 -11.49
C HIS A 121 -19.28 -0.27 -12.37
N ASN A 122 -20.28 -0.95 -12.95
CA ASN A 122 -21.20 -0.46 -13.99
C ASN A 122 -20.55 0.42 -15.08
N PHE A 123 -19.21 0.35 -15.19
CA PHE A 123 -18.37 1.13 -16.09
C PHE A 123 -18.20 0.41 -17.41
N PHE A 124 -18.27 -0.92 -17.43
CA PHE A 124 -18.42 -1.69 -18.65
C PHE A 124 -19.91 -1.92 -18.92
N ARG A 125 -20.36 -1.54 -20.13
CA ARG A 125 -21.73 -1.78 -20.62
C ARG A 125 -21.65 -2.73 -21.82
N ILE A 126 -22.74 -3.42 -22.14
CA ILE A 126 -22.80 -4.22 -23.38
C ILE A 126 -22.53 -3.27 -24.55
N GLY A 127 -21.38 -3.43 -25.22
CA GLY A 127 -20.94 -2.58 -26.33
C GLY A 127 -19.93 -1.47 -26.00
N GLY A 128 -19.40 -1.37 -24.78
CA GLY A 128 -18.34 -0.40 -24.47
C GLY A 128 -18.21 -0.03 -22.99
N VAL A 129 -17.93 1.24 -22.72
CA VAL A 129 -17.82 1.81 -21.36
C VAL A 129 -18.96 2.80 -21.06
N ALA A 130 -19.26 3.05 -19.79
CA ALA A 130 -20.36 3.88 -19.33
C ALA A 130 -20.09 5.37 -19.51
N ALA A 131 -18.82 5.77 -19.51
CA ALA A 131 -18.34 7.10 -19.81
C ALA A 131 -16.91 7.00 -20.36
N ASP A 132 -16.60 7.87 -21.32
CA ASP A 132 -15.21 8.11 -21.75
C ASP A 132 -14.46 8.92 -20.67
N LEU A 133 -13.15 9.05 -20.81
CA LEU A 133 -12.37 10.00 -20.00
C LEU A 133 -12.97 11.41 -20.15
N PRO A 134 -13.14 12.18 -19.06
CA PRO A 134 -13.70 13.51 -19.15
C PRO A 134 -12.85 14.40 -20.06
N HIS A 135 -13.49 15.28 -20.82
CA HIS A 135 -12.78 16.19 -21.73
C HIS A 135 -11.74 17.02 -20.95
N GLY A 136 -10.52 17.10 -21.47
CA GLY A 136 -9.43 17.81 -20.83
C GLY A 136 -8.71 17.01 -19.72
N TRP A 137 -8.95 15.70 -19.58
CA TRP A 137 -8.36 14.92 -18.49
C TRP A 137 -6.84 14.80 -18.61
N ILE A 138 -6.32 14.53 -19.81
CA ILE A 138 -4.86 14.40 -20.05
C ILE A 138 -4.17 15.71 -19.66
N GLU A 139 -4.71 16.84 -20.11
CA GLU A 139 -4.20 18.18 -19.84
C GLU A 139 -4.20 18.55 -18.34
N ARG A 140 -5.00 17.85 -17.52
CA ARG A 140 -5.04 18.04 -16.06
C ARG A 140 -4.02 17.21 -15.29
N VAL A 141 -3.51 16.13 -15.89
CA VAL A 141 -2.64 15.16 -15.21
C VAL A 141 -1.22 15.13 -15.78
N GLU A 142 -1.07 15.46 -17.06
CA GLU A 142 0.22 15.59 -17.73
C GLU A 142 0.99 16.78 -17.17
N GLY A 143 2.24 16.56 -16.80
CA GLY A 143 3.12 17.58 -16.21
C GLY A 143 2.75 18.03 -14.78
N VAL A 144 1.76 17.40 -14.14
CA VAL A 144 1.33 17.76 -12.77
C VAL A 144 1.90 16.79 -11.73
N GLY A 145 2.47 17.35 -10.67
CA GLY A 145 3.02 16.58 -9.54
C GLY A 145 4.24 15.75 -9.93
N ILE A 146 5.17 16.36 -10.67
CA ILE A 146 6.42 15.73 -11.08
C ILE A 146 7.28 15.46 -9.85
N VAL A 147 7.78 14.23 -9.72
CA VAL A 147 8.77 13.86 -8.70
C VAL A 147 9.95 13.19 -9.39
N GLY A 148 11.16 13.71 -9.18
CA GLY A 148 12.38 13.16 -9.76
C GLY A 148 12.83 11.86 -9.06
N GLY A 149 13.72 11.09 -9.71
CA GLY A 149 14.24 9.84 -9.16
C GLY A 149 14.99 10.01 -7.83
N GLU A 150 15.81 11.07 -7.70
CA GLU A 150 16.52 11.36 -6.45
C GLU A 150 15.57 11.75 -5.31
N GLU A 151 14.54 12.56 -5.60
CA GLU A 151 13.54 12.98 -4.62
C GLU A 151 12.72 11.80 -4.12
N VAL A 152 12.31 10.90 -5.02
CA VAL A 152 11.60 9.67 -4.68
C VAL A 152 12.38 8.84 -3.65
N ILE A 153 13.69 8.70 -3.83
CA ILE A 153 14.54 7.93 -2.91
C ILE A 153 14.70 8.68 -1.59
N ASN A 154 15.01 9.97 -1.65
CA ASN A 154 15.26 10.79 -0.46
C ASN A 154 14.02 10.94 0.43
N TRP A 155 12.82 10.95 -0.15
CA TRP A 155 11.55 11.01 0.58
C TRP A 155 11.01 9.63 0.97
N GLY A 156 11.69 8.54 0.58
CA GLY A 156 11.26 7.17 0.90
C GLY A 156 9.96 6.77 0.19
N LEU A 157 9.68 7.34 -0.98
CA LEU A 157 8.52 6.98 -1.78
C LEU A 157 8.72 5.60 -2.41
N SER A 158 7.64 4.81 -2.48
CA SER A 158 7.69 3.41 -2.93
C SER A 158 6.59 3.08 -3.94
N GLY A 159 6.65 1.86 -4.49
CA GLY A 159 5.66 1.34 -5.41
C GLY A 159 5.55 2.18 -6.70
N PRO A 160 4.32 2.58 -7.12
CA PRO A 160 4.14 3.32 -8.36
C PRO A 160 4.75 4.72 -8.35
N MET A 161 4.89 5.37 -7.19
CA MET A 161 5.58 6.66 -7.11
C MET A 161 7.02 6.50 -7.58
N LEU A 162 7.68 5.45 -7.11
CA LEU A 162 9.06 5.14 -7.46
C LEU A 162 9.19 4.68 -8.93
N ARG A 163 8.27 3.81 -9.38
CA ARG A 163 8.28 3.28 -10.75
C ARG A 163 7.92 4.30 -11.83
N ALA A 164 7.09 5.28 -11.51
CA ALA A 164 6.75 6.36 -12.43
C ALA A 164 7.89 7.39 -12.59
N SER A 165 8.83 7.43 -11.64
CA SER A 165 9.99 8.33 -11.65
C SER A 165 11.26 7.67 -12.20
N GLY A 166 11.13 6.61 -13.01
CA GLY A 166 12.22 5.97 -13.74
C GLY A 166 12.99 4.88 -13.00
N ILE A 167 12.57 4.49 -11.79
CA ILE A 167 13.27 3.47 -11.01
C ILE A 167 12.54 2.14 -11.13
N GLN A 168 13.17 1.16 -11.76
CA GLN A 168 12.60 -0.19 -11.96
C GLN A 168 12.83 -1.05 -10.72
N TRP A 169 12.04 -0.82 -9.67
CA TRP A 169 12.10 -1.60 -8.44
C TRP A 169 10.71 -2.10 -8.03
N ASP A 170 10.63 -3.40 -7.73
CA ASP A 170 9.41 -4.06 -7.26
C ASP A 170 9.78 -5.18 -6.29
N LEU A 171 9.17 -5.16 -5.11
CA LEU A 171 9.47 -6.10 -4.03
C LEU A 171 9.25 -7.56 -4.45
N ARG A 172 8.27 -7.83 -5.33
CA ARG A 172 7.93 -9.19 -5.79
C ARG A 172 9.04 -9.82 -6.64
N LYS A 173 9.89 -9.02 -7.29
CA LYS A 173 11.05 -9.48 -8.07
C LYS A 173 12.36 -9.45 -7.27
N VAL A 174 12.39 -8.82 -6.10
CA VAL A 174 13.62 -8.62 -5.31
C VAL A 174 13.65 -9.55 -4.10
N ASP A 175 12.53 -9.66 -3.39
CA ASP A 175 12.41 -10.46 -2.16
C ASP A 175 11.80 -11.83 -2.41
N HIS A 176 11.22 -12.04 -3.60
CA HIS A 176 10.74 -13.34 -4.07
C HIS A 176 9.80 -14.06 -3.08
N TYR A 177 8.93 -13.30 -2.40
CA TYR A 177 7.98 -13.86 -1.44
C TYR A 177 6.84 -14.62 -2.16
N GLU A 178 6.29 -15.62 -1.48
CA GLU A 178 5.23 -16.53 -2.00
C GLU A 178 5.68 -17.26 -3.28
N CYS A 179 4.95 -17.18 -4.40
CA CYS A 179 5.31 -17.83 -5.67
C CYS A 179 5.32 -16.88 -6.88
N TYR A 180 5.57 -15.58 -6.67
CA TYR A 180 5.67 -14.59 -7.76
C TYR A 180 6.77 -14.87 -8.81
N GLU A 181 7.76 -15.70 -8.46
CA GLU A 181 8.81 -16.19 -9.38
C GLU A 181 8.29 -17.18 -10.42
N GLU A 182 7.20 -17.89 -10.12
CA GLU A 182 6.67 -18.93 -10.99
C GLU A 182 5.85 -18.38 -12.16
N PHE A 183 5.56 -17.07 -12.16
CA PHE A 183 4.79 -16.40 -13.21
C PHE A 183 5.66 -15.53 -14.10
N ASP A 184 5.30 -15.51 -15.38
CA ASP A 184 5.84 -14.62 -16.38
C ASP A 184 5.08 -13.28 -16.35
N TRP A 185 5.76 -12.22 -15.89
CA TRP A 185 5.22 -10.87 -15.78
C TRP A 185 6.34 -9.84 -15.72
N GLU A 186 6.02 -8.62 -16.17
CA GLU A 186 6.97 -7.52 -16.30
C GLU A 186 6.68 -6.36 -15.36
N VAL A 187 7.74 -5.75 -14.82
CA VAL A 187 7.60 -4.57 -13.96
C VAL A 187 7.26 -3.35 -14.82
N GLN A 188 6.11 -2.74 -14.56
CA GLN A 188 5.63 -1.58 -15.29
C GLN A 188 6.23 -0.30 -14.71
N TRP A 189 6.84 0.53 -15.56
CA TRP A 189 7.53 1.75 -15.15
C TRP A 189 7.37 2.85 -16.20
N GLN A 190 7.61 4.08 -15.78
CA GLN A 190 7.59 5.28 -16.62
C GLN A 190 8.74 6.21 -16.19
N LYS A 191 9.10 7.20 -17.01
CA LYS A 191 10.26 8.07 -16.75
C LYS A 191 9.87 9.48 -16.30
N GLU A 192 8.67 9.90 -16.64
CA GLU A 192 8.21 11.29 -16.61
C GLU A 192 7.93 11.78 -15.19
N GLY A 193 7.63 10.88 -14.25
CA GLY A 193 7.44 11.21 -12.83
C GLY A 193 6.18 12.01 -12.51
N ASP A 194 5.34 12.30 -13.50
CA ASP A 194 4.10 13.07 -13.36
C ASP A 194 2.89 12.19 -13.01
N SER A 195 1.72 12.81 -12.87
CA SER A 195 0.48 12.09 -12.51
C SER A 195 0.00 11.17 -13.63
N LEU A 196 0.25 11.52 -14.89
CA LEU A 196 -0.05 10.67 -16.03
C LEU A 196 0.81 9.40 -16.04
N ALA A 197 2.12 9.52 -15.82
CA ALA A 197 3.04 8.40 -15.69
C ALA A 197 2.59 7.43 -14.60
N ARG A 198 2.21 7.94 -13.42
CA ARG A 198 1.66 7.10 -12.34
C ARG A 198 0.38 6.38 -12.75
N TYR A 199 -0.53 7.07 -13.44
CA TYR A 199 -1.74 6.44 -13.97
C TYR A 199 -1.39 5.31 -14.96
N LEU A 200 -0.48 5.55 -15.91
CA LEU A 200 -0.07 4.55 -16.91
C LEU A 200 0.61 3.33 -16.25
N VAL A 201 1.45 3.54 -15.23
CA VAL A 201 2.01 2.44 -14.42
C VAL A 201 0.89 1.60 -13.82
N ARG A 202 -0.14 2.22 -13.23
CA ARG A 202 -1.28 1.47 -12.65
C ARG A 202 -2.08 0.71 -13.70
N ILE A 203 -2.31 1.30 -14.88
CA ILE A 203 -2.97 0.61 -16.00
C ILE A 203 -2.16 -0.63 -16.41
N GLY A 204 -0.84 -0.48 -16.58
CA GLY A 204 0.04 -1.61 -16.88
C GLY A 204 -0.01 -2.67 -15.77
N GLU A 205 0.05 -2.27 -14.50
CA GLU A 205 -0.01 -3.19 -13.35
C GLU A 205 -1.30 -4.01 -13.37
N MET A 206 -2.44 -3.43 -13.74
CA MET A 206 -3.70 -4.17 -13.88
C MET A 206 -3.63 -5.23 -14.99
N VAL A 207 -2.97 -4.92 -16.11
CA VAL A 207 -2.79 -5.88 -17.21
C VAL A 207 -1.89 -7.04 -16.78
N GLU A 208 -0.75 -6.75 -16.15
CA GLU A 208 0.17 -7.79 -15.64
C GLU A 208 -0.48 -8.61 -14.52
N SER A 209 -1.31 -7.98 -13.69
CA SER A 209 -2.11 -8.66 -12.67
C SER A 209 -3.07 -9.69 -13.29
N ILE A 210 -3.73 -9.36 -14.39
CA ILE A 210 -4.59 -10.30 -15.13
C ILE A 210 -3.77 -11.49 -15.66
N LYS A 211 -2.56 -11.23 -16.20
CA LYS A 211 -1.67 -12.31 -16.68
C LYS A 211 -1.27 -13.25 -15.55
N ILE A 212 -0.93 -12.72 -14.39
CA ILE A 212 -0.57 -13.52 -13.21
C ILE A 212 -1.78 -14.37 -12.78
N ILE A 213 -2.99 -13.80 -12.70
CA ILE A 213 -4.19 -14.56 -12.35
C ILE A 213 -4.44 -15.71 -13.33
N GLN A 214 -4.30 -15.47 -14.64
CA GLN A 214 -4.50 -16.50 -15.65
C GLN A 214 -3.52 -17.66 -15.47
N GLN A 215 -2.23 -17.36 -15.30
CA GLN A 215 -1.21 -18.37 -15.05
C GLN A 215 -1.41 -19.11 -13.73
N ALA A 216 -1.81 -18.39 -12.68
CA ALA A 216 -2.14 -18.98 -11.39
C ALA A 216 -3.31 -19.96 -11.52
N LEU A 217 -4.40 -19.59 -12.20
CA LEU A 217 -5.58 -20.44 -12.41
C LEU A 217 -5.25 -21.72 -13.19
N GLU A 218 -4.37 -21.64 -14.19
CA GLU A 218 -3.89 -22.80 -14.95
C GLU A 218 -2.95 -23.68 -14.13
N GLY A 219 -2.17 -23.07 -13.22
CA GLY A 219 -1.10 -23.70 -12.46
C GLY A 219 -1.45 -24.13 -11.04
N ILE A 220 -2.67 -23.92 -10.52
CA ILE A 220 -3.00 -24.20 -9.11
C ILE A 220 -2.73 -25.68 -8.78
N PRO A 221 -1.79 -25.98 -7.87
CA PRO A 221 -1.52 -27.36 -7.50
C PRO A 221 -2.62 -27.96 -6.61
N GLY A 222 -2.78 -29.28 -6.71
CA GLY A 222 -3.47 -30.05 -5.67
C GLY A 222 -2.72 -30.02 -4.33
N GLY A 223 -3.33 -30.54 -3.26
CA GLY A 223 -2.69 -30.68 -1.96
C GLY A 223 -3.35 -29.88 -0.82
N PRO A 224 -2.71 -29.81 0.36
CA PRO A 224 -3.25 -29.12 1.53
C PRO A 224 -3.20 -27.60 1.36
N TYR A 225 -4.23 -26.90 1.84
CA TYR A 225 -4.33 -25.44 1.83
C TYR A 225 -3.89 -24.79 3.16
N GLU A 226 -3.52 -25.60 4.15
CA GLU A 226 -3.03 -25.18 5.46
C GLU A 226 -1.95 -26.16 5.89
N ASN A 227 -0.94 -25.69 6.61
CA ASN A 227 0.06 -26.56 7.20
C ASN A 227 -0.52 -27.22 8.47
N LEU A 228 -0.81 -28.52 8.38
CA LEU A 228 -1.48 -29.28 9.43
C LEU A 228 -0.61 -29.49 10.69
N GLU A 229 0.71 -29.29 10.61
CA GLU A 229 1.64 -29.45 11.74
C GLU A 229 1.58 -28.26 12.71
N ILE A 230 1.15 -27.08 12.25
CA ILE A 230 1.03 -25.86 13.07
C ILE A 230 -0.08 -25.95 14.12
N ARG A 231 -1.09 -26.82 13.91
CA ARG A 231 -2.10 -27.09 14.94
C ARG A 231 -1.50 -27.70 16.21
N CYS A 232 -0.26 -28.21 16.14
CA CYS A 232 0.51 -28.73 17.25
C CYS A 232 1.48 -27.70 17.87
N PHE A 233 1.19 -26.40 17.83
CA PHE A 233 1.66 -25.56 18.94
C PHE A 233 1.03 -26.13 20.21
N ASP A 234 1.81 -26.89 20.98
CA ASP A 234 1.45 -27.39 22.29
C ASP A 234 0.84 -26.24 23.08
N ARG A 235 -0.49 -26.22 23.18
CA ARG A 235 -1.18 -25.34 24.12
C ARG A 235 -0.79 -25.85 25.49
N GLU A 236 0.26 -25.30 26.08
CA GLU A 236 0.36 -25.28 27.53
C GLU A 236 -0.96 -24.69 28.02
N LYS A 237 -1.66 -25.47 28.85
CA LYS A 237 -3.04 -25.19 29.24
C LYS A 237 -3.20 -23.95 30.14
N ASP A 238 -2.11 -23.33 30.53
CA ASP A 238 -2.02 -22.08 31.29
C ASP A 238 -0.59 -21.52 31.14
N PRO A 239 -0.27 -20.71 30.13
CA PRO A 239 0.98 -19.98 30.12
C PRO A 239 0.90 -18.87 31.17
N GLU A 240 1.85 -18.80 32.12
CA GLU A 240 1.98 -17.64 33.00
C GLU A 240 2.27 -16.40 32.13
N TRP A 241 1.24 -15.57 31.93
CA TRP A 241 1.21 -14.46 30.97
C TRP A 241 2.13 -13.27 31.37
N ASN A 242 3.20 -13.47 32.13
CA ASN A 242 4.03 -12.37 32.64
C ASN A 242 5.48 -12.69 33.04
N ASP A 243 6.08 -13.82 32.64
CA ASP A 243 7.52 -14.02 32.89
C ASP A 243 8.38 -13.35 31.80
N PHE A 244 8.31 -12.02 31.74
CA PHE A 244 9.21 -11.20 30.93
C PHE A 244 10.54 -11.05 31.68
N GLU A 245 11.54 -11.89 31.40
CA GLU A 245 12.94 -11.53 31.67
C GLU A 245 13.30 -10.34 30.77
N TYR A 246 13.23 -9.14 31.33
CA TYR A 246 13.87 -7.96 30.75
C TYR A 246 15.39 -8.14 30.72
N ARG A 247 15.93 -8.78 29.68
CA ARG A 247 17.33 -8.54 29.30
C ARG A 247 17.42 -7.18 28.61
N PHE A 248 17.49 -6.14 29.43
CA PHE A 248 18.04 -4.87 29.00
C PHE A 248 19.44 -5.14 28.44
N ILE A 249 19.59 -5.14 27.12
CA ILE A 249 20.88 -4.99 26.47
C ILE A 249 21.29 -3.54 26.70
N THR A 250 21.87 -3.27 27.86
CA THR A 250 22.52 -2.00 28.13
C THR A 250 23.67 -2.23 29.10
N ARG A 251 24.88 -1.98 28.58
CA ARG A 251 26.21 -1.99 29.22
C ARG A 251 26.94 -3.33 29.31
N THR A 252 27.83 -3.55 28.34
CA THR A 252 29.23 -3.88 28.67
C THR A 252 30.18 -3.42 27.56
N LEU A 253 30.49 -2.13 27.55
CA LEU A 253 31.75 -1.60 27.01
C LEU A 253 32.23 -0.51 27.96
N CYS A 254 32.57 -0.93 29.19
CA CYS A 254 33.50 -0.25 30.09
C CYS A 254 34.06 -1.31 31.04
N GLU A 255 35.39 -1.45 30.99
CA GLU A 255 36.28 -1.91 32.06
C GLU A 255 36.18 -3.38 32.52
N SER A 256 36.99 -4.25 31.89
CA SER A 256 38.24 -4.81 32.46
C SER A 256 38.78 -5.92 31.55
#